data_AF-A0A532ED44-F1
#
_entry.id   AF-A0A532ED44-F1
#
_cell.length_a   1.000
_cell.length_b   1.000
_cell.length_c   1.000
_cell.angle_alpha   90.00
_cell.angle_beta   90.00
_cell.angle_gamma   90.00
#
_symmetry.space_group_name_H-M   'P 1'
#
loop_
_entity.id
_entity.type
_entity.pdbx_description
1 polymer ?
#
loop_
_entity_poly.entity_id
_entity_poly.type
_entity_poly.pdbx_seq_one_letter_code
_entity_poly.pdbx_strand_id
1 'polypeptide(L)'
;MDAWFDYALLNRVVAALPDVSFVLIGGTPHAHARFAPATNLHLLGPRPFSRLPEYLRAADVGLIPFDVRNHPTLVHSIHPLKLYEYLAAGLPVVATRWRELERLQSPATLCESAEQFVTAIEGCVTREPQRAFYRAYAEQADWKHRVSRLLQLAQSG
;
A
#
# COMPACT_ATOMS: atom_id res chain seq x y z
N MET A 1 -10.06 -2.79 8.56
CA MET A 1 -8.66 -3.26 8.51
C MET A 1 -8.71 -4.62 9.11
N ASP A 2 -8.57 -5.60 8.23
CA ASP A 2 -9.23 -6.88 8.41
C ASP A 2 -8.18 -7.95 8.73
N ALA A 3 -8.60 -9.20 8.90
CA ALA A 3 -7.74 -10.29 9.37
C ALA A 3 -6.44 -10.46 8.58
N TRP A 4 -6.46 -10.14 7.29
CA TRP A 4 -5.35 -10.24 6.34
C TRP A 4 -4.28 -9.14 6.40
N PHE A 5 -4.35 -8.18 7.32
CA PHE A 5 -3.28 -7.20 7.48
C PHE A 5 -2.19 -7.78 8.38
N ASP A 6 -0.93 -7.75 7.94
CA ASP A 6 0.19 -8.29 8.70
C ASP A 6 0.74 -7.25 9.69
N TYR A 7 0.12 -7.19 10.86
CA TYR A 7 0.54 -6.29 11.95
C TYR A 7 1.92 -6.65 12.49
N ALA A 8 2.26 -7.94 12.54
CA ALA A 8 3.55 -8.39 13.07
C ALA A 8 4.69 -7.97 12.16
N LEU A 9 4.52 -8.13 10.85
CA LEU A 9 5.43 -7.62 9.83
C LEU A 9 5.57 -6.11 9.96
N LEU A 10 4.47 -5.35 9.96
CA LEU A 10 4.57 -3.90 9.95
C LEU A 10 5.17 -3.35 11.26
N ASN A 11 4.88 -3.93 12.43
CA ASN A 11 5.52 -3.55 13.69
C ASN A 11 7.06 -3.72 13.61
N ARG A 12 7.55 -4.81 13.01
CA ARG A 12 8.99 -5.05 12.83
C ARG A 12 9.63 -4.02 11.89
N VAL A 13 8.95 -3.69 10.79
CA VAL A 13 9.42 -2.72 9.80
C VAL A 13 9.45 -1.31 10.38
N VAL A 14 8.40 -0.90 11.09
CA VAL A 14 8.31 0.41 11.77
C VAL A 14 9.46 0.58 12.77
N ALA A 15 9.72 -0.43 13.59
CA ALA A 15 10.79 -0.40 14.58
C ALA A 15 12.19 -0.34 13.96
N ALA A 16 12.38 -0.92 12.77
CA ALA A 16 13.65 -0.93 12.05
C ALA A 16 13.97 0.38 11.30
N LEU A 17 12.97 1.25 11.09
CA LEU A 17 13.09 2.48 10.30
C LEU A 17 12.64 3.71 11.09
N PRO A 18 13.35 4.11 12.17
CA PRO A 18 12.92 5.19 13.07
C PRO A 18 12.80 6.56 12.37
N ASP A 19 13.56 6.78 11.29
CA ASP A 19 13.56 8.03 10.53
C ASP A 19 12.48 8.10 9.44
N VAL A 20 11.77 6.99 9.19
CA VAL A 20 10.68 6.92 8.21
C VAL A 20 9.34 7.09 8.91
N SER A 21 8.52 8.02 8.42
CA SER A 21 7.16 8.22 8.92
C SER A 21 6.17 7.26 8.25
N PHE A 22 5.58 6.36 9.03
CA PHE A 22 4.55 5.43 8.58
C PHE A 22 3.17 6.01 8.84
N VAL A 23 2.40 6.26 7.77
CA VAL A 23 1.05 6.82 7.87
C VAL A 23 0.02 5.76 7.49
N LEU A 24 -0.80 5.36 8.46
CA LEU A 24 -1.84 4.36 8.29
C LEU A 24 -3.22 5.02 8.30
N ILE A 25 -3.91 4.97 7.15
CA ILE A 25 -5.25 5.54 6.97
C ILE A 25 -6.29 4.42 6.95
N GLY A 26 -7.35 4.60 7.71
CA GLY A 26 -8.40 3.61 7.96
C GLY A 26 -8.13 2.77 9.21
N GLY A 27 -8.75 1.60 9.26
CA GLY A 27 -8.74 0.73 10.44
C GLY A 27 -9.74 1.16 11.52
N THR A 28 -9.99 0.23 12.44
CA THR A 28 -10.83 0.44 13.62
C THR A 28 -9.93 0.65 14.84
N PRO A 29 -10.44 1.22 15.95
CA PRO A 29 -9.66 1.32 17.19
C PRO A 29 -9.09 -0.03 17.65
N HIS A 30 -9.83 -1.13 17.45
CA HIS A 30 -9.37 -2.47 17.75
C HIS A 30 -8.19 -2.92 16.86
N ALA A 31 -8.22 -2.59 15.56
CA ALA A 31 -7.08 -2.84 14.68
C ALA A 31 -5.85 -2.02 15.10
N HIS A 32 -6.06 -0.77 15.51
CA HIS A 32 -4.97 0.12 15.95
C HIS A 32 -4.28 -0.39 17.21
N ALA A 33 -5.02 -1.02 18.13
CA ALA A 33 -4.48 -1.60 19.35
C ALA A 33 -3.50 -2.78 19.12
N ARG A 34 -3.41 -3.31 17.88
CA ARG A 34 -2.45 -4.36 17.51
C ARG A 34 -1.06 -3.82 17.16
N PHE A 35 -0.90 -2.50 17.03
CA PHE A 35 0.39 -1.88 16.79
C PHE A 35 1.13 -1.61 18.09
N ALA A 36 2.44 -1.84 18.07
CA ALA A 36 3.31 -1.41 19.15
C ALA A 36 3.40 0.13 19.15
N PRO A 37 3.49 0.78 20.33
CA PRO A 37 3.75 2.21 20.39
C PRO A 37 5.05 2.56 19.67
N ALA A 38 4.99 3.48 18.72
CA ALA A 38 6.13 3.96 17.97
C ALA A 38 5.92 5.43 17.59
N THR A 39 6.96 6.24 17.72
CA THR A 39 6.89 7.70 17.46
C THR A 39 6.76 8.02 15.97
N ASN A 40 7.20 7.10 15.12
CA ASN A 40 7.19 7.20 13.66
C ASN A 40 5.99 6.49 13.02
N LEU A 41 5.01 6.02 13.81
CA LEU A 41 3.77 5.40 13.31
C LEU A 41 2.56 6.28 13.60
N HIS A 42 1.91 6.76 12.55
CA HIS A 42 0.75 7.64 12.61
C HIS A 42 -0.52 6.90 12.19
N LEU A 43 -1.33 6.52 13.16
CA LEU A 43 -2.63 5.87 12.96
C LEU A 43 -3.72 6.93 12.84
N LEU A 44 -4.07 7.32 11.60
CA LEU A 44 -4.97 8.46 11.37
C LEU A 44 -6.47 8.10 11.43
N GLY A 45 -6.79 6.80 11.45
CA GLY A 45 -8.15 6.33 11.35
C GLY A 45 -8.78 6.62 9.98
N PRO A 46 -10.10 6.46 9.84
CA PRO A 46 -10.80 6.71 8.58
C PRO A 46 -10.63 8.16 8.11
N ARG A 47 -10.47 8.34 6.80
CA ARG A 47 -10.44 9.65 6.14
C ARG A 47 -11.40 9.66 4.96
N PRO A 48 -12.02 10.82 4.65
CA PRO A 48 -12.83 10.95 3.44
C PRO A 48 -12.02 10.60 2.20
N PHE A 49 -12.65 9.93 1.24
CA PHE A 49 -12.01 9.53 -0.01
C PHE A 49 -11.37 10.73 -0.74
N SER A 50 -12.01 11.90 -0.69
CA SER A 50 -11.52 13.16 -1.28
C SER A 50 -10.18 13.64 -0.71
N ARG A 51 -9.79 13.20 0.50
CA ARG A 51 -8.51 13.55 1.13
C ARG A 51 -7.38 12.59 0.78
N LEU A 52 -7.68 11.38 0.31
CA LEU A 52 -6.66 10.38 -0.01
C LEU A 52 -5.62 10.86 -1.05
N PRO A 53 -6.00 11.61 -2.12
CA PRO A 53 -5.02 12.13 -3.06
C PRO A 53 -3.95 13.04 -2.43
N GLU A 54 -4.28 13.77 -1.35
CA GLU A 54 -3.32 14.63 -0.65
C GLU A 54 -2.24 13.78 0.04
N TYR A 55 -2.65 12.72 0.73
CA TYR A 55 -1.72 11.79 1.37
C TYR A 55 -0.86 11.05 0.34
N LEU A 56 -1.46 10.58 -0.75
CA LEU A 56 -0.73 9.87 -1.80
C LEU A 56 0.30 10.77 -2.50
N ARG A 57 0.01 12.08 -2.64
CA ARG A 57 0.97 13.02 -3.23
C ARG A 57 2.16 13.29 -2.32
N ALA A 58 1.94 13.28 -1.01
CA ALA A 58 2.97 13.54 -0.01
C ALA A 58 3.79 12.28 0.36
N ALA A 59 3.36 11.09 -0.06
CA ALA A 59 4.05 9.84 0.23
C ALA A 59 5.20 9.59 -0.75
N ASP A 60 6.24 8.91 -0.27
CA ASP A 60 7.35 8.42 -1.08
C ASP A 60 7.11 6.99 -1.59
N VAL A 61 6.38 6.17 -0.82
CA VAL A 61 6.15 4.74 -1.11
C VAL A 61 4.79 4.28 -0.60
N GLY A 62 4.11 3.44 -1.39
CA GLY A 62 2.89 2.74 -0.98
C GLY A 62 3.19 1.35 -0.42
N LEU A 63 2.55 0.98 0.69
CA LEU A 63 2.75 -0.33 1.34
C LEU A 63 1.52 -1.23 1.21
N ILE A 64 1.75 -2.51 0.92
CA ILE A 64 0.73 -3.58 0.95
C ILE A 64 1.22 -4.78 1.78
N PRO A 65 1.23 -4.67 3.13
CA PRO A 65 1.70 -5.73 4.03
C PRO A 65 0.56 -6.71 4.35
N PHE A 66 0.18 -7.57 3.39
CA PHE A 66 -0.82 -8.59 3.63
C PHE A 66 -0.21 -9.85 4.27
N ASP A 67 -0.97 -10.47 5.17
CA ASP A 67 -0.61 -11.71 5.86
C ASP A 67 -0.95 -12.92 4.98
N VAL A 68 -0.12 -13.12 3.96
CA VAL A 68 -0.25 -14.24 3.01
C VAL A 68 -0.01 -15.59 3.71
N ARG A 69 0.80 -15.61 4.76
CA ARG A 69 1.18 -16.85 5.45
C ARG A 69 0.02 -17.44 6.23
N ASN A 70 -0.71 -16.63 6.99
CA ASN A 70 -1.82 -17.10 7.82
C ASN A 70 -3.16 -17.02 7.09
N HIS A 71 -3.27 -16.17 6.05
CA HIS A 71 -4.50 -15.98 5.29
C HIS A 71 -4.34 -16.15 3.77
N PRO A 72 -3.68 -17.22 3.27
CA PRO A 72 -3.37 -17.37 1.85
C PRO A 72 -4.63 -17.37 0.98
N THR A 73 -5.66 -18.16 1.34
CA THR A 73 -6.90 -18.26 0.56
C THR A 73 -7.59 -16.90 0.41
N LEU A 74 -7.63 -16.10 1.48
CA LEU A 74 -8.27 -14.78 1.45
C LEU A 74 -7.48 -13.80 0.58
N VAL A 75 -6.15 -13.74 0.74
CA VAL A 75 -5.30 -12.83 -0.04
C VAL A 75 -5.27 -13.22 -1.52
N HIS A 76 -5.26 -14.52 -1.84
CA HIS A 76 -5.33 -14.98 -3.23
C HIS A 76 -6.70 -14.79 -3.89
N SER A 77 -7.74 -14.47 -3.12
CA SER A 77 -9.10 -14.24 -3.63
C SER A 77 -9.41 -12.77 -3.92
N ILE A 78 -8.44 -11.86 -3.78
CA ILE A 78 -8.68 -10.42 -3.93
C ILE A 78 -7.90 -9.76 -5.04
N HIS A 79 -8.56 -8.76 -5.62
CA HIS A 79 -7.92 -7.84 -6.55
C HIS A 79 -7.09 -6.81 -5.78
N PRO A 80 -5.83 -6.57 -6.20
CA PRO A 80 -4.93 -5.63 -5.54
C PRO A 80 -5.29 -4.17 -5.84
N LEU A 81 -6.47 -3.70 -5.43
CA LEU A 81 -6.93 -2.34 -5.74
C LEU A 81 -5.91 -1.26 -5.32
N LYS A 82 -5.36 -1.40 -4.11
CA LYS A 82 -4.35 -0.48 -3.57
C LYS A 82 -3.09 -0.38 -4.42
N LEU A 83 -2.71 -1.46 -5.12
CA LEU A 83 -1.59 -1.43 -6.06
C LEU A 83 -1.85 -0.39 -7.14
N TYR A 84 -3.01 -0.45 -7.79
CA TYR A 84 -3.35 0.47 -8.86
C TYR A 84 -3.52 1.90 -8.37
N GLU A 85 -4.10 2.11 -7.18
CA GLU A 85 -4.24 3.45 -6.58
C GLU A 85 -2.86 4.10 -6.35
N TYR A 86 -1.91 3.37 -5.78
CA TYR A 86 -0.55 3.86 -5.55
C TYR A 86 0.19 4.12 -6.86
N LEU A 87 0.13 3.18 -7.81
CA LEU A 87 0.80 3.32 -9.10
C LEU A 87 0.21 4.46 -9.94
N ALA A 88 -1.12 4.67 -9.90
CA ALA A 88 -1.78 5.81 -10.55
C ALA A 88 -1.38 7.15 -9.90
N ALA A 89 -1.11 7.18 -8.60
CA ALA A 89 -0.52 8.35 -7.94
C ALA A 89 0.96 8.56 -8.35
N GLY A 90 1.58 7.56 -8.98
CA GLY A 90 2.99 7.57 -9.37
C GLY A 90 3.92 7.18 -8.22
N LEU A 91 3.44 6.38 -7.27
CA LEU A 91 4.25 5.89 -6.15
C LEU A 91 4.86 4.52 -6.47
N PRO A 92 6.12 4.26 -6.09
CA PRO A 92 6.61 2.90 -5.97
C PRO A 92 5.79 2.16 -4.91
N VAL A 93 5.66 0.84 -5.05
CA VAL A 93 4.91 -0.01 -4.14
C VAL A 93 5.80 -1.10 -3.58
N VAL A 94 5.77 -1.29 -2.27
CA VAL A 94 6.38 -2.43 -1.57
C VAL A 94 5.25 -3.30 -1.01
N ALA A 95 5.23 -4.57 -1.37
CA ALA A 95 4.12 -5.47 -1.07
C ALA A 95 4.60 -6.84 -0.64
N THR A 96 3.81 -7.54 0.19
CA THR A 96 4.03 -8.96 0.42
C THR A 96 3.86 -9.70 -0.90
N ARG A 97 4.75 -10.65 -1.21
CA ARG A 97 4.65 -11.46 -2.42
C ARG A 97 3.40 -12.35 -2.38
N TRP A 98 2.57 -12.28 -3.41
CA TRP A 98 1.55 -13.30 -3.67
C TRP A 98 1.25 -13.42 -5.17
N ARG A 99 0.70 -14.59 -5.55
CA ARG A 99 0.47 -15.06 -6.93
C ARG A 99 -0.16 -14.05 -7.88
N GLU A 100 -1.11 -13.24 -7.43
CA GLU A 100 -1.80 -12.30 -8.32
C GLU A 100 -0.88 -11.13 -8.71
N LEU A 101 -0.04 -10.64 -7.80
CA LEU A 101 0.94 -9.59 -8.13
C LEU A 101 1.98 -10.07 -9.14
N GLU A 102 2.35 -11.35 -9.06
CA GLU A 102 3.26 -12.00 -10.02
C GLU A 102 2.59 -12.20 -11.38
N ARG A 103 1.35 -12.69 -11.39
CA ARG A 103 0.56 -12.89 -12.62
C ARG A 103 0.34 -11.59 -13.39
N LEU A 104 0.16 -10.49 -12.65
CA LEU A 104 0.02 -9.16 -13.21
C LEU A 104 1.36 -8.56 -13.68
N GLN A 105 2.49 -9.22 -13.43
CA GLN A 105 3.83 -8.67 -13.64
C GLN A 105 3.95 -7.27 -13.03
N SER A 106 3.46 -7.14 -11.79
CA SER A 106 3.39 -5.87 -11.09
C SER A 106 4.77 -5.21 -10.97
N PRO A 107 4.87 -3.88 -11.13
CA PRO A 107 6.11 -3.13 -10.87
C PRO A 107 6.39 -2.96 -9.36
N ALA A 108 5.57 -3.52 -8.47
CA ALA A 108 5.82 -3.51 -7.05
C ALA A 108 7.06 -4.34 -6.68
N THR A 109 7.79 -3.89 -5.67
CA THR A 109 8.84 -4.69 -5.03
C THR A 109 8.16 -5.73 -4.15
N LEU A 110 8.27 -7.01 -4.53
CA LEU A 110 7.62 -8.13 -3.84
C LEU A 110 8.55 -8.70 -2.77
N CYS A 111 8.10 -8.67 -1.52
CA CYS A 111 8.86 -9.04 -0.35
C CYS A 111 8.25 -10.25 0.39
N GLU A 112 9.09 -11.05 1.02
CA GLU A 112 8.70 -12.23 1.83
C GLU A 112 9.06 -12.07 3.31
N SER A 113 9.79 -11.01 3.68
CA SER A 113 10.25 -10.80 5.05
C SER A 113 10.31 -9.32 5.43
N ALA A 114 10.37 -9.03 6.73
CA ALA A 114 10.51 -7.68 7.25
C ALA A 114 11.80 -7.00 6.76
N GLU A 115 12.90 -7.75 6.66
CA GLU A 115 14.20 -7.27 6.20
C GLU A 115 14.16 -6.84 4.74
N GLN A 116 13.44 -7.60 3.90
CA GLN A 116 13.21 -7.22 2.50
C GLN A 116 12.33 -5.97 2.40
N PHE A 117 11.30 -5.84 3.24
CA PHE A 117 10.49 -4.63 3.32
C PHE A 117 11.33 -3.41 3.70
N VAL A 118 12.16 -3.53 4.75
CA VAL A 118 13.06 -2.46 5.22
C VAL A 118 13.97 -1.99 4.08
N THR A 119 14.68 -2.94 3.46
CA THR A 119 15.60 -2.64 2.34
C THR A 119 14.88 -1.98 1.17
N ALA A 120 13.68 -2.46 0.84
CA ALA A 120 12.89 -1.93 -0.26
C ALA A 120 12.38 -0.51 0.02
N ILE A 121 11.94 -0.23 1.25
CA ILE A 121 11.49 1.10 1.67
C ILE A 121 12.66 2.09 1.65
N GLU A 122 13.80 1.72 2.22
CA GLU A 122 15.03 2.53 2.17
C GLU A 122 15.43 2.87 0.72
N GLY A 123 15.35 1.87 -0.16
CA GLY A 123 15.61 2.07 -1.59
C GLY A 123 14.62 3.02 -2.26
N CYS A 124 13.36 3.05 -1.82
CA CYS A 124 12.35 3.97 -2.36
C CYS A 124 12.54 5.40 -1.86
N VAL A 125 12.87 5.60 -0.59
CA VAL A 125 13.03 6.95 0.00
C VAL A 125 14.34 7.63 -0.41
N THR A 126 15.34 6.88 -0.86
CA THR A 126 16.66 7.41 -1.26
C THR A 126 16.79 7.67 -2.76
N ARG A 127 15.82 7.25 -3.57
CA ARG A 127 15.90 7.32 -5.04
C ARG A 127 14.75 8.13 -5.60
N GLU A 128 15.01 8.83 -6.69
CA GLU A 128 13.94 9.52 -7.42
C GLU A 128 12.94 8.48 -7.97
N PRO A 129 11.65 8.57 -7.62
CA PRO A 129 10.65 7.61 -8.08
C PRO A 129 10.42 7.74 -9.58
N GLN A 130 10.33 6.60 -10.27
CA GLN A 130 9.98 6.53 -11.70
C GLN A 130 8.47 6.74 -11.92
N ARG A 131 7.96 7.90 -11.49
CA ARG A 131 6.51 8.19 -11.41
C ARG A 131 5.78 7.95 -12.73
N ALA A 132 6.38 8.33 -13.85
CA ALA A 132 5.81 8.15 -15.19
C ALA A 132 5.66 6.66 -15.56
N PHE A 133 6.63 5.82 -15.19
CA PHE A 133 6.57 4.38 -15.42
C PHE A 133 5.43 3.73 -14.62
N TYR A 134 5.29 4.07 -13.33
CA TYR A 134 4.22 3.55 -12.50
C TYR A 134 2.83 3.95 -13.01
N ARG A 135 2.67 5.21 -13.44
CA ARG A 135 1.42 5.69 -14.04
C ARG A 135 1.11 4.96 -15.33
N ALA A 136 2.08 4.79 -16.22
CA ALA A 136 1.90 4.07 -17.47
C ALA A 136 1.43 2.62 -17.25
N TYR A 137 1.99 1.91 -16.27
CA TYR A 137 1.52 0.57 -15.90
C TYR A 137 0.06 0.61 -15.40
N ALA A 138 -0.27 1.53 -14.49
CA ALA A 138 -1.62 1.67 -13.95
C ALA A 138 -2.66 2.02 -15.04
N GLU A 139 -2.24 2.73 -16.08
CA GLU A 139 -3.07 3.09 -17.23
C GLU A 139 -3.31 1.93 -18.21
N GLN A 140 -2.36 1.01 -18.34
CA GLN A 140 -2.45 -0.18 -19.19
C GLN A 140 -3.30 -1.29 -18.56
N ALA A 141 -3.34 -1.34 -17.23
CA ALA A 141 -4.32 -2.15 -16.54
C ALA A 141 -5.71 -1.67 -17.00
N ASP A 142 -6.56 -2.60 -17.44
CA ASP A 142 -7.93 -2.40 -17.96
C ASP A 142 -8.94 -1.88 -16.91
N TRP A 143 -8.39 -1.15 -15.94
CA TRP A 143 -8.99 -0.42 -14.84
C TRP A 143 -9.44 0.99 -15.27
N LYS A 144 -8.86 1.56 -16.34
CA LYS A 144 -9.35 2.82 -16.94
C LYS A 144 -10.85 2.77 -17.27
N HIS A 145 -11.44 1.61 -17.58
CA HIS A 145 -12.90 1.52 -17.77
C HIS A 145 -13.70 1.41 -16.46
N ARG A 146 -13.15 0.82 -15.39
CA ARG A 146 -13.88 0.57 -14.14
C ARG A 146 -13.77 1.70 -13.12
N VAL A 147 -12.60 2.34 -13.01
CA VAL A 147 -12.41 3.49 -12.11
C VAL A 147 -12.85 4.81 -12.71
N SER A 148 -12.77 5.00 -14.03
CA SER A 148 -13.37 6.18 -14.64
C SER A 148 -14.89 6.25 -14.38
N ARG A 149 -15.57 5.11 -14.28
CA ARG A 149 -16.99 5.02 -13.88
C ARG A 149 -17.22 5.42 -12.42
N LEU A 150 -16.32 5.03 -11.50
CA LEU A 150 -16.41 5.38 -10.08
C LEU A 150 -16.07 6.86 -9.82
N LEU A 151 -15.11 7.43 -10.56
CA LEU A 151 -14.73 8.84 -10.46
C LEU A 151 -15.78 9.77 -11.09
N GLN A 152 -16.45 9.35 -12.18
CA GLN A 152 -17.57 10.12 -12.77
C GLN A 152 -18.80 10.18 -11.85
N LEU A 153 -19.11 9.10 -11.13
CA LEU A 153 -20.20 9.07 -10.15
C LEU A 153 -19.94 9.97 -8.93
N ALA A 154 -18.66 10.21 -8.58
CA ALA A 154 -18.27 11.09 -7.47
C ALA A 154 -18.25 12.59 -7.85
N GLN A 155 -18.43 12.94 -9.13
CA GLN A 155 -18.46 14.33 -9.63
C GLN A 155 -19.85 14.76 -10.11
N SER A 156 -20.82 13.86 -10.10
CA SER A 156 -22.18 14.08 -10.61
C SER A 156 -23.25 14.14 -9.50
N GLY A 157 -22.84 14.37 -8.25
CA GLY A 157 -23.72 14.46 -7.08
C GLY A 157 -23.35 15.63 -6.19
#